data_AF-A0A6J4PPF6-F1
#
_entry.id   AF-A0A6J4PPF6-F1
#
_cell.length_a   1.000
_cell.length_b   1.000
_cell.length_c   1.000
_cell.angle_alpha   90.00
_cell.angle_beta   90.00
_cell.angle_gamma   90.00
#
_symmetry.space_group_name_H-M   'P 1'
#
loop_
_entity.id
_entity.type
_entity.pdbx_description
1 polymer ?
#
loop_
_entity_poly.entity_id
_entity_poly.type
_entity_poly.pdbx_seq_one_letter_code
_entity_poly.pdbx_strand_id
1 'polypeptide(L)'
;MALAQKTLPLREEPAELRAETRALLEESPEEGSRLVSEAAFVADLLWEDWRDLLEPAGMGHDRFIQISRGYADELRLWVLGERPWDHCAAGLAGRVQRRLPA
;
A
#
# COMPACT_ATOMS: atom_id res chain seq x y z
N MET A 1 -16.57 -11.97 -12.14
CA MET A 1 -17.44 -11.80 -10.95
C MET A 1 -16.92 -12.51 -9.66
N ALA A 2 -15.64 -12.47 -9.27
CA ALA A 2 -15.26 -13.16 -8.01
C ALA A 2 -14.13 -12.54 -7.17
N LEU A 3 -13.68 -11.31 -7.45
CA LEU A 3 -12.73 -10.63 -6.55
C LEU A 3 -13.39 -9.69 -5.56
N ALA A 4 -14.64 -9.28 -5.82
CA ALA A 4 -15.45 -8.58 -4.83
C ALA A 4 -15.72 -9.41 -3.55
N GLN A 5 -15.53 -10.73 -3.60
CA GLN A 5 -15.68 -11.63 -2.44
C GLN A 5 -14.37 -12.22 -1.93
N LYS A 6 -13.28 -12.20 -2.72
CA LYS A 6 -11.98 -12.73 -2.28
C LYS A 6 -11.18 -11.63 -1.56
N THR A 7 -10.98 -11.81 -0.27
CA THR A 7 -10.10 -10.98 0.55
C THR A 7 -8.67 -11.07 0.02
N LEU A 8 -8.06 -9.92 -0.26
CA LEU A 8 -6.63 -9.88 -0.58
C LEU A 8 -5.84 -10.32 0.65
N PRO A 9 -4.85 -11.22 0.50
CA PRO A 9 -4.09 -11.74 1.64
C PRO A 9 -3.36 -10.59 2.33
N LEU A 10 -3.47 -10.50 3.65
CA LEU A 10 -2.70 -9.54 4.43
C LEU A 10 -1.39 -10.21 4.81
N ARG A 11 -0.28 -9.66 4.32
CA ARG A 11 1.06 -10.04 4.78
C ARG A 11 1.31 -9.57 6.21
N GLU A 12 2.25 -10.22 6.89
CA GLU A 12 2.82 -9.69 8.13
C GLU A 12 3.45 -8.31 7.89
N GLU A 13 3.49 -7.49 8.95
CA GLU A 13 4.01 -6.13 8.87
C GLU A 13 5.46 -6.12 8.34
N PRO A 14 5.76 -5.33 7.30
CA PRO A 14 7.13 -5.15 6.84
C PRO A 14 7.87 -4.17 7.76
N ALA A 15 8.22 -4.64 8.96
CA ALA A 15 8.76 -3.81 10.05
C ALA A 15 10.10 -3.15 9.70
N GLU A 16 10.96 -3.83 8.94
CA GLU A 16 12.24 -3.27 8.46
C GLU A 16 12.00 -2.08 7.51
N LEU A 17 11.14 -2.27 6.51
CA LEU A 17 10.74 -1.21 5.57
C LEU A 17 10.13 -0.01 6.31
N ARG A 18 9.31 -0.27 7.34
CA ARG A 18 8.75 0.78 8.20
C ARG A 18 9.87 1.55 8.92
N ALA A 19 10.82 0.85 9.52
CA ALA A 19 11.91 1.45 10.26
C ALA A 19 12.83 2.29 9.35
N GLU A 20 13.19 1.77 8.18
CA GLU A 20 13.99 2.49 7.18
C GLU A 20 13.29 3.75 6.68
N THR A 21 12.00 3.66 6.35
CA THR A 21 11.21 4.81 5.90
C THR A 21 11.08 5.87 7.00
N ARG A 22 10.93 5.43 8.26
CA ARG A 22 10.89 6.33 9.41
C ARG A 22 12.23 7.03 9.64
N ALA A 23 13.34 6.29 9.57
CA ALA A 23 14.67 6.87 9.69
C ALA A 23 14.90 7.93 8.60
N LEU A 24 14.48 7.65 7.35
CA LEU A 24 14.58 8.62 6.26
C LEU A 24 13.73 9.89 6.52
N LEU A 25 12.54 9.77 7.10
CA LEU A 25 11.73 10.93 7.51
C LEU A 25 12.40 11.78 8.60
N GLU A 26 13.21 11.16 9.47
CA GLU A 26 13.94 11.84 10.55
C GLU A 26 15.24 12.49 10.05
N GLU A 27 15.98 11.80 9.17
CA GLU A 27 17.26 12.25 8.62
C GLU A 27 17.09 13.28 7.48
N SER A 28 16.09 13.07 6.63
CA SER A 28 15.83 13.87 5.42
C SER A 28 14.31 14.04 5.21
N PRO A 29 13.65 14.96 5.94
CA PRO A 29 12.19 15.10 5.93
C PRO A 29 11.58 15.29 4.55
N GLU A 30 12.24 16.05 3.66
CA GLU A 30 11.80 16.27 2.29
C GLU A 30 11.84 14.97 1.46
N GLU A 31 12.90 14.18 1.60
CA GLU A 31 13.08 12.93 0.87
C GLU A 31 12.16 11.84 1.40
N GLY A 32 12.08 11.68 2.73
CA GLY A 32 11.15 10.75 3.35
C GLY A 32 9.70 11.09 3.02
N SER A 33 9.33 12.37 3.00
CA SER A 33 7.97 12.77 2.62
C SER A 33 7.69 12.51 1.13
N ARG A 34 8.68 12.70 0.25
CA ARG A 34 8.58 12.34 -1.17
C ARG A 34 8.36 10.83 -1.33
N LEU A 35 9.18 10.00 -0.69
CA LEU A 35 9.07 8.53 -0.72
C LEU A 35 7.68 8.06 -0.31
N VAL A 36 7.16 8.59 0.81
CA VAL A 36 5.83 8.24 1.30
C VAL A 36 4.73 8.69 0.33
N SER A 37 4.84 9.90 -0.22
CA SER A 37 3.86 10.42 -1.21
C SER A 37 3.80 9.60 -2.50
N GLU A 38 4.94 9.03 -2.91
CA GLU A 38 5.02 8.19 -4.09
C GLU A 38 4.43 6.79 -3.86
N ALA A 39 4.36 6.37 -2.58
CA ALA A 39 3.80 5.12 -2.07
C ALA A 39 4.43 3.82 -2.63
N ALA A 40 5.34 3.93 -3.60
CA ALA A 40 5.90 2.80 -4.35
C ALA A 40 6.59 1.77 -3.43
N PHE A 41 7.37 2.25 -2.45
CA PHE A 41 8.14 1.40 -1.52
C PHE A 41 7.32 0.28 -0.87
N VAL A 42 6.07 0.55 -0.47
CA VAL A 42 5.16 -0.42 0.14
C VAL A 42 4.15 -0.99 -0.86
N ALA A 43 3.80 -0.21 -1.87
CA ALA A 43 2.87 -0.67 -2.90
C ALA A 43 3.49 -1.81 -3.72
N ASP A 44 4.75 -1.70 -4.15
CA ASP A 44 5.43 -2.77 -4.90
C ASP A 44 5.49 -4.06 -4.09
N LEU A 45 5.71 -3.96 -2.78
CA LEU A 45 5.69 -5.10 -1.87
C LEU A 45 4.32 -5.78 -1.81
N LEU A 46 3.24 -5.00 -1.66
CA LEU A 46 1.86 -5.52 -1.63
C LEU A 46 1.42 -6.04 -3.00
N TRP A 47 1.93 -5.46 -4.08
CA TRP A 47 1.63 -5.89 -5.43
C TRP A 47 2.11 -7.33 -5.67
N GLU A 48 3.32 -7.69 -5.23
CA GLU A 48 3.81 -9.06 -5.35
C GLU A 48 2.88 -10.08 -4.67
N ASP A 49 2.27 -9.72 -3.54
CA ASP A 49 1.33 -10.57 -2.81
C ASP A 49 -0.05 -10.63 -3.49
N TRP A 50 -0.44 -9.60 -4.24
CA TRP A 50 -1.82 -9.40 -4.71
C TRP A 50 -1.99 -9.56 -6.23
N ARG A 51 -0.93 -9.49 -7.03
CA ARG A 51 -1.01 -9.43 -8.50
C ARG A 51 -1.76 -10.61 -9.12
N ASP A 52 -1.58 -11.82 -8.60
CA ASP A 52 -2.23 -13.03 -9.11
C ASP A 52 -3.76 -12.97 -8.96
N LEU A 53 -4.23 -12.17 -8.00
CA LEU A 53 -5.64 -11.87 -7.80
C LEU A 53 -6.06 -10.62 -8.58
N LEU A 54 -5.24 -9.58 -8.61
CA LEU A 54 -5.59 -8.26 -9.14
C LEU A 54 -5.51 -8.18 -10.67
N GLU A 55 -4.45 -8.72 -11.29
CA GLU A 55 -4.25 -8.66 -12.74
C GLU A 55 -5.40 -9.33 -13.51
N PRO A 56 -5.88 -10.54 -13.16
CA PRO A 56 -7.01 -11.15 -13.86
C PRO A 56 -8.33 -10.40 -13.68
N ALA A 57 -8.46 -9.53 -12.66
CA ALA A 57 -9.60 -8.62 -12.53
C ALA A 57 -9.43 -7.31 -13.31
N GLY A 58 -8.34 -7.13 -14.06
CA GLY A 58 -8.10 -5.91 -14.82
C GLY A 58 -7.54 -4.76 -13.98
N MET A 59 -6.95 -5.04 -12.82
CA MET A 59 -6.12 -4.08 -12.12
C MET A 59 -4.67 -4.26 -12.58
N GLY A 60 -4.10 -3.24 -13.21
CA GLY A 60 -2.67 -3.21 -13.55
C GLY A 60 -1.83 -2.51 -12.47
N HIS A 61 -0.53 -2.81 -12.44
CA HIS A 61 0.42 -2.25 -11.48
C HIS A 61 0.41 -0.71 -11.46
N ASP A 62 0.50 -0.04 -12.61
CA ASP A 62 0.45 1.43 -12.69
C ASP A 62 -0.80 2.02 -12.03
N ARG A 63 -1.96 1.39 -12.24
CA ARG A 63 -3.22 1.83 -11.65
C ARG A 63 -3.23 1.58 -10.15
N PHE A 64 -2.68 0.45 -9.72
CA PHE A 64 -2.53 0.13 -8.30
C PHE A 64 -1.60 1.13 -7.59
N ILE A 65 -0.48 1.54 -8.20
CA ILE A 65 0.40 2.59 -7.69
C ILE A 65 -0.35 3.92 -7.58
N GLN A 66 -1.13 4.32 -8.59
CA GLN A 66 -1.94 5.54 -8.52
C GLN A 66 -2.94 5.52 -7.35
N ILE A 67 -3.56 4.37 -7.09
CA ILE A 67 -4.49 4.20 -5.96
C ILE A 67 -3.72 4.33 -4.63
N SER A 68 -2.53 3.73 -4.55
CA SER A 68 -1.67 3.77 -3.36
C SER A 68 -1.15 5.17 -3.05
N ARG A 69 -0.80 5.96 -4.07
CA ARG A 69 -0.44 7.39 -3.93
C ARG A 69 -1.59 8.21 -3.32
N GLY A 70 -2.82 7.96 -3.76
CA GLY A 70 -4.02 8.56 -3.15
C GLY A 70 -4.33 8.08 -1.73
N TYR A 71 -3.51 7.19 -1.17
CA TYR A 71 -3.59 6.66 0.19
C TYR A 71 -2.33 6.97 1.01
N ALA A 72 -1.43 7.83 0.50
CA ALA A 72 -0.13 8.12 1.11
C ALA A 72 -0.20 8.66 2.54
N ASP A 73 -1.20 9.48 2.89
CA ASP A 73 -1.35 9.99 4.26
C ASP A 73 -1.53 8.84 5.28
N GLU A 74 -2.22 7.78 4.87
CA GLU A 74 -2.51 6.64 5.72
C GLU A 74 -1.30 5.72 5.85
N LEU A 75 -0.50 5.63 4.77
CA LEU A 75 0.82 5.02 4.81
C LEU A 75 1.76 5.79 5.73
N ARG A 76 1.71 7.13 5.73
CA ARG A 76 2.48 7.96 6.64
C ARG A 76 2.15 7.67 8.10
N LEU A 77 0.86 7.59 8.44
CA LEU A 77 0.42 7.25 9.81
C LEU A 77 0.96 5.89 10.23
N TRP A 78 0.97 4.90 9.33
CA TRP A 78 1.59 3.61 9.61
C TRP A 78 3.10 3.73 9.84
N VAL A 79 3.83 4.45 8.98
CA VAL A 79 5.28 4.67 9.13
C VAL A 79 5.63 5.31 10.48
N LEU A 80 4.85 6.30 10.91
CA LEU A 80 5.04 6.99 12.20
C LEU A 80 4.59 6.15 13.40
N GLY A 81 3.89 5.04 13.19
CA GLY A 81 3.36 4.18 14.26
C GLY A 81 2.03 4.66 14.84
N GLU A 82 1.37 5.62 14.18
CA GLU A 82 0.05 6.14 14.56
C GLU A 82 -1.09 5.25 14.05
N ARG A 83 -0.81 4.38 13.06
CA ARG A 83 -1.76 3.40 12.52
C ARG A 83 -1.17 1.99 12.50
N PRO A 84 -1.90 0.98 13.04
CA PRO A 84 -1.50 -0.42 12.91
C PRO A 84 -1.45 -0.86 11.45
N TRP A 85 -0.48 -1.72 11.11
CA TRP A 85 -0.30 -2.26 9.76
C TRP A 85 -1.59 -2.90 9.22
N ASP A 86 -2.23 -3.76 9.98
CA ASP A 86 -3.42 -4.51 9.56
C ASP A 86 -4.56 -3.57 9.12
N HIS A 87 -4.74 -2.44 9.83
CA HIS A 87 -5.72 -1.42 9.48
C HIS A 87 -5.34 -0.67 8.21
N CYS A 88 -4.05 -0.38 8.03
CA CYS A 88 -3.53 0.30 6.85
C CYS A 88 -3.64 -0.58 5.59
N ALA A 89 -3.15 -1.82 5.67
CA ALA A 89 -3.18 -2.80 4.58
C ALA A 89 -4.61 -3.15 4.19
N ALA A 90 -5.51 -3.40 5.15
CA ALA A 90 -6.93 -3.65 4.88
C ALA A 90 -7.63 -2.44 4.24
N GLY A 91 -7.28 -1.22 4.67
CA GLY A 91 -7.79 0.02 4.10
C GLY A 91 -7.40 0.21 2.63
N LEU A 92 -6.14 -0.08 2.28
CA LEU A 92 -5.67 -0.07 0.90
C LEU A 92 -6.34 -1.18 0.07
N ALA A 93 -6.39 -2.41 0.59
CA ALA A 93 -7.04 -3.55 -0.06
C ALA A 93 -8.49 -3.22 -0.46
N GLY A 94 -9.28 -2.66 0.46
CA GLY A 94 -10.65 -2.25 0.17
C GLY A 94 -10.74 -1.13 -0.88
N ARG A 95 -9.80 -0.18 -0.90
CA ARG A 95 -9.76 0.89 -1.92
C ARG A 95 -9.45 0.34 -3.31
N VAL A 96 -8.57 -0.65 -3.41
CA VAL A 96 -8.22 -1.34 -4.65
C VAL A 96 -9.40 -2.15 -5.16
N GLN A 97 -10.03 -2.96 -4.30
CA GLN A 97 -11.18 -3.78 -4.65
C GLN A 97 -12.36 -2.95 -5.18
N ARG A 98 -12.66 -1.79 -4.56
CA ARG A 98 -13.74 -0.88 -5.03
C ARG A 98 -13.44 -0.20 -6.37
N ARG A 99 -12.21 -0.30 -6.87
CA ARG A 99 -11.75 0.30 -8.13
C ARG A 99 -11.44 -0.73 -9.20
N LEU A 100 -11.75 -2.00 -8.95
CA LEU A 100 -11.69 -3.02 -9.99
C LEU A 100 -12.68 -2.67 -11.11
N PRO A 101 -12.32 -2.91 -12.38
CA PRO A 101 -13.26 -2.90 -13.49
C PRO A 101 -14.50 -3.77 -13.20
N ALA A 102 -15.66 -3.32 -13.68
CA ALA A 102 -16.94 -4.03 -13.55
C ALA A 102 -17.01 -5.25 -14.48
#